data_AF-A0A919IP23-F1
#
_entry.id   AF-A0A919IP23-F1
#
_cell.length_a   1.000
_cell.length_b   1.000
_cell.length_c   1.000
_cell.angle_alpha   90.00
_cell.angle_beta   90.00
_cell.angle_gamma   90.00
#
_symmetry.space_group_name_H-M   'P 1'
#
loop_
_entity.id
_entity.type
_entity.pdbx_description
1 polymer ?
#
loop_
_entity_poly.entity_id
_entity_poly.type
_entity_poly.pdbx_seq_one_letter_code
_entity_poly.pdbx_strand_id
1 'polypeptide(L)'
;MSTEKFVDATTAGRGIALPGIILGVGLGGFVDGILLHQLLQWHHMLTSTDTDRAGIRYYSPDTVDGLRMNTLWDGVFHTVTWLAVLIGLGLLYSRVTADRQRMWGSRVLWGWMLVGWGLFNLVEGLVDHQILGIHHVHGGPQQLWWDLGFLALGAVLVGCGLLLQRDPLGQGEPARDPARPR
;
A
#
# COMPACT_ATOMS: atom_id res chain seq x y z
N MET A 1 -1.28 39.36 -8.70
CA MET A 1 -2.49 38.57 -8.37
C MET A 1 -2.54 37.27 -9.17
N SER A 2 -1.44 36.50 -9.22
CA SER A 2 -1.32 35.24 -9.99
C SER A 2 -0.62 34.11 -9.21
N THR A 3 -0.10 34.41 -8.02
CA THR A 3 0.66 33.49 -7.16
C THR A 3 -0.23 32.63 -6.26
N GLU A 4 -1.46 33.08 -5.96
CA GLU A 4 -2.36 32.37 -5.04
C GLU A 4 -2.93 31.07 -5.64
N LYS A 5 -3.23 31.04 -6.95
CA LYS A 5 -3.80 29.84 -7.59
C LYS A 5 -2.83 28.66 -7.71
N PHE A 6 -1.52 28.90 -7.72
CA PHE A 6 -0.52 27.81 -7.85
C PHE A 6 -0.21 27.15 -6.50
N VAL A 7 -0.41 27.87 -5.40
CA VAL A 7 -0.21 27.37 -4.03
C VAL A 7 -1.37 26.46 -3.60
N ASP A 8 -2.58 26.73 -4.07
CA ASP A 8 -3.80 25.98 -3.70
C ASP A 8 -3.78 24.52 -4.18
N ALA A 9 -3.40 24.26 -5.43
CA ALA A 9 -3.39 22.89 -5.98
C ALA A 9 -2.34 21.99 -5.32
N THR A 10 -1.18 22.56 -4.95
CA THR A 10 -0.09 21.84 -4.29
C THR A 10 -0.42 21.48 -2.84
N THR A 11 -1.26 22.29 -2.18
CA THR A 11 -1.64 22.10 -0.78
C THR A 11 -2.79 21.09 -0.66
N ALA A 12 -3.76 21.12 -1.57
CA ALA A 12 -4.87 20.17 -1.61
C ALA A 12 -4.40 18.70 -1.79
N GLY A 13 -3.41 18.46 -2.66
CA GLY A 13 -2.85 17.12 -2.87
C GLY A 13 -2.09 16.54 -1.66
N ARG A 14 -1.53 17.40 -0.81
CA ARG A 14 -0.86 16.99 0.45
C ARG A 14 -1.84 16.62 1.56
N GLY A 15 -3.08 17.12 1.50
CA GLY A 15 -4.11 16.86 2.51
C GLY A 15 -4.53 15.40 2.60
N ILE A 16 -4.66 14.72 1.45
CA ILE A 16 -5.16 13.34 1.34
C ILE A 16 -4.09 12.28 1.02
N ALA A 17 -2.83 12.69 0.80
CA ALA A 17 -1.74 11.76 0.52
C ALA A 17 -1.50 10.79 1.67
N LEU A 18 -1.29 11.32 2.88
CA LEU A 18 -1.04 10.52 4.08
C LEU A 18 -2.16 9.52 4.37
N PRO A 19 -3.46 9.92 4.47
CA PRO A 19 -4.52 8.94 4.68
C PRO A 19 -4.63 7.94 3.54
N GLY A 20 -4.43 8.35 2.27
CA GLY A 20 -4.44 7.45 1.12
C GLY A 20 -3.34 6.38 1.21
N ILE A 21 -2.10 6.77 1.53
CA ILE A 21 -0.97 5.86 1.69
C ILE A 21 -1.24 4.86 2.83
N ILE A 22 -1.68 5.34 3.99
CA ILE A 22 -1.95 4.49 5.15
C ILE A 22 -3.10 3.49 4.84
N LEU A 23 -4.16 3.95 4.17
CA LEU A 23 -5.23 3.08 3.68
C LEU A 23 -4.70 2.04 2.70
N GLY A 24 -3.84 2.44 1.77
CA GLY A 24 -3.20 1.57 0.80
C GLY A 24 -2.38 0.45 1.45
N VAL A 25 -1.55 0.79 2.45
CA VAL A 25 -0.78 -0.19 3.23
C VAL A 25 -1.70 -1.17 3.93
N GLY A 26 -2.73 -0.68 4.63
CA GLY A 26 -3.66 -1.53 5.36
C GLY A 26 -4.47 -2.46 4.45
N LEU A 27 -4.98 -1.95 3.32
CA LEU A 27 -5.72 -2.75 2.36
C LEU A 27 -4.83 -3.75 1.61
N GLY A 28 -3.61 -3.36 1.24
CA GLY A 28 -2.65 -4.25 0.60
C GLY A 28 -2.31 -5.43 1.52
N GLY A 29 -2.01 -5.15 2.78
CA GLY A 29 -1.77 -6.20 3.78
C GLY A 29 -3.01 -7.05 4.07
N PHE A 30 -4.23 -6.50 4.03
CA PHE A 30 -5.44 -7.33 4.13
C PHE A 30 -5.60 -8.28 2.95
N VAL A 31 -5.37 -7.79 1.73
CA VAL A 31 -5.48 -8.63 0.54
C VAL A 31 -4.44 -9.73 0.56
N ASP A 32 -3.21 -9.41 0.97
CA ASP A 32 -2.15 -10.37 1.19
C ASP A 32 -2.54 -11.44 2.23
N GLY A 33 -2.89 -11.01 3.44
CA GLY A 33 -3.25 -11.91 4.53
C GLY A 33 -4.50 -12.76 4.27
N ILE A 34 -5.53 -12.21 3.62
CA ILE A 34 -6.74 -12.97 3.31
C ILE A 34 -6.49 -13.90 2.12
N LEU A 35 -5.99 -13.36 1.00
CA LEU A 35 -5.86 -14.16 -0.22
C LEU A 35 -4.71 -15.15 -0.10
N LEU A 36 -3.52 -14.70 0.26
CA LEU A 36 -2.31 -15.52 0.21
C LEU A 36 -2.14 -16.36 1.47
N HIS A 37 -2.40 -15.83 2.67
CA HIS A 37 -2.25 -16.61 3.91
C HIS A 37 -3.45 -17.53 4.17
N GLN A 38 -4.68 -17.08 3.95
CA GLN A 38 -5.86 -17.82 4.42
C GLN A 38 -6.59 -18.61 3.33
N LEU A 39 -6.84 -17.99 2.17
CA LEU A 39 -7.56 -18.65 1.08
C LEU A 39 -6.67 -19.60 0.28
N LEU A 40 -5.50 -19.11 -0.15
CA LEU A 40 -4.55 -19.89 -0.94
C LEU A 40 -3.56 -20.67 -0.08
N GLN A 41 -3.29 -20.19 1.13
CA GLN A 41 -2.34 -20.81 2.08
C GLN A 41 -0.96 -21.03 1.43
N TRP A 42 -0.54 -20.08 0.59
CA TRP A 42 0.76 -20.16 -0.09
C TRP A 42 1.92 -19.88 0.85
N HIS A 43 1.69 -18.99 1.82
CA HIS A 43 2.64 -18.61 2.85
C HIS A 43 1.89 -18.01 4.03
N HIS A 44 2.52 -18.02 5.19
CA HIS A 44 2.10 -17.38 6.44
C HIS A 44 3.30 -16.66 7.05
N MET A 45 3.08 -15.84 8.09
CA MET A 45 4.12 -15.01 8.70
C MET A 45 5.45 -15.71 8.99
N LEU A 46 5.44 -16.99 9.41
CA LEU A 46 6.64 -17.74 9.79
C LEU A 46 6.88 -19.01 8.97
N THR A 47 6.31 -19.10 7.77
CA THR A 47 6.37 -20.33 6.95
C THR A 47 7.77 -20.66 6.44
N SER A 48 8.68 -19.68 6.37
CA SER A 48 10.05 -19.86 5.85
C SER A 48 11.14 -19.81 6.93
N THR A 49 10.79 -20.09 8.18
CA THR A 49 11.75 -20.11 9.31
C THR A 49 12.73 -21.29 9.29
N ASP A 50 12.71 -22.14 8.26
CA ASP A 50 13.68 -23.21 8.05
C ASP A 50 15.03 -22.70 7.52
N THR A 51 14.99 -21.56 6.82
CA THR A 51 16.15 -20.97 6.13
C THR A 51 16.31 -19.48 6.42
N ASP A 52 15.64 -18.98 7.47
CA ASP A 52 15.70 -17.57 7.83
C ASP A 52 17.07 -17.12 8.34
N ARG A 53 17.27 -15.80 8.30
CA ARG A 53 18.49 -15.11 8.74
C ARG A 53 18.29 -14.40 10.08
N ALA A 54 17.13 -14.53 10.69
CA ALA A 54 16.75 -13.92 11.96
C ALA A 54 16.99 -14.85 13.17
N GLY A 55 17.29 -16.13 12.92
CA GLY A 55 17.50 -17.14 13.96
C GLY A 55 16.20 -17.52 14.66
N ILE A 56 15.06 -17.42 13.97
CA ILE A 56 13.76 -17.78 14.53
C ILE A 56 13.72 -19.31 14.64
N ARG A 57 13.06 -19.81 15.69
CA ARG A 57 12.83 -21.25 15.81
C ARG A 57 11.98 -21.72 14.63
N TYR A 58 12.43 -22.74 13.92
CA TYR A 58 11.64 -23.36 12.86
C TYR A 58 10.37 -24.03 13.41
N TYR A 59 9.25 -23.77 12.75
CA TYR A 59 7.98 -24.45 12.96
C TYR A 59 7.48 -24.98 11.62
N SER A 60 7.32 -26.30 11.50
CA SER A 60 6.80 -26.88 10.26
C SER A 60 5.35 -26.45 10.03
N PRO A 61 5.04 -25.81 8.89
CA PRO A 61 3.70 -25.33 8.57
C PRO A 61 2.68 -26.47 8.40
N ASP A 62 3.13 -27.71 8.17
CA ASP A 62 2.29 -28.89 7.98
C ASP A 62 1.90 -29.59 9.30
N THR A 63 2.20 -28.97 10.44
CA THR A 63 1.87 -29.50 11.78
C THR A 63 0.86 -28.62 12.48
N VAL A 64 0.07 -29.21 13.40
CA VAL A 64 -0.92 -28.44 14.19
C VAL A 64 -0.25 -27.31 14.98
N ASP A 65 0.92 -27.53 15.54
CA ASP A 65 1.64 -26.51 16.30
C ASP A 65 2.17 -25.39 15.40
N GLY A 66 2.69 -25.73 14.21
CA GLY A 66 3.09 -24.73 13.22
C GLY A 66 1.92 -23.93 12.67
N LEU A 67 0.79 -24.58 12.35
CA LEU A 67 -0.43 -23.90 11.94
C LEU A 67 -0.96 -22.96 13.02
N ARG A 68 -0.91 -23.35 14.31
CA ARG A 68 -1.28 -22.47 15.43
C ARG A 68 -0.37 -21.26 15.54
N MET A 69 0.94 -21.47 15.36
CA MET A 69 1.92 -20.37 15.38
C MET A 69 1.70 -19.40 14.22
N ASN A 70 1.56 -19.92 13.00
CA ASN A 70 1.26 -19.11 11.82
C ASN A 70 -0.07 -18.37 11.95
N THR A 71 -1.14 -19.04 12.42
CA THR A 71 -2.43 -18.40 12.68
C THR A 71 -2.31 -17.23 13.66
N LEU A 72 -1.50 -17.38 14.71
CA LEU A 72 -1.26 -16.30 15.68
C LEU A 72 -0.57 -15.11 15.00
N TRP A 73 0.51 -15.34 14.26
CA TRP A 73 1.28 -14.26 13.64
C TRP A 73 0.55 -13.62 12.47
N ASP A 74 -0.21 -14.38 11.69
CA ASP A 74 -1.14 -13.83 10.70
C ASP A 74 -2.20 -12.96 11.38
N GLY A 75 -2.70 -13.35 12.56
CA GLY A 75 -3.63 -12.54 13.35
C GLY A 75 -3.01 -11.23 13.86
N VAL A 76 -1.75 -11.26 14.27
CA VAL A 76 -0.98 -10.05 14.64
C VAL A 76 -0.80 -9.15 13.42
N PHE A 77 -0.39 -9.72 12.28
CA PHE A 77 -0.28 -9.02 11.00
C PHE A 77 -1.61 -8.36 10.60
N HIS A 78 -2.72 -9.10 10.64
CA HIS A 78 -4.06 -8.57 10.36
C HIS A 78 -4.48 -7.47 11.32
N THR A 79 -4.07 -7.54 12.59
CA THR A 79 -4.35 -6.49 13.57
C THR A 79 -3.63 -5.20 13.17
N VAL A 80 -2.36 -5.27 12.75
CA VAL A 80 -1.60 -4.10 12.28
C VAL A 80 -2.22 -3.51 11.02
N THR A 81 -2.59 -4.34 10.04
CA THR A 81 -3.22 -3.86 8.79
C THR A 81 -4.61 -3.28 9.05
N TRP A 82 -5.39 -3.88 9.95
CA TRP A 82 -6.68 -3.34 10.40
C TRP A 82 -6.54 -1.97 11.07
N LEU A 83 -5.59 -1.82 11.99
CA LEU A 83 -5.32 -0.53 12.63
C LEU A 83 -4.86 0.51 11.60
N ALA A 84 -4.03 0.13 10.61
CA ALA A 84 -3.66 1.02 9.52
C ALA A 84 -4.91 1.49 8.75
N VAL A 85 -5.84 0.60 8.39
CA VAL A 85 -7.11 1.00 7.75
C VAL A 85 -7.91 1.98 8.63
N LEU A 86 -8.07 1.70 9.92
CA LEU A 86 -8.80 2.58 10.84
C LEU A 86 -8.16 3.96 10.95
N ILE A 87 -6.83 4.02 11.09
CA ILE A 87 -6.07 5.28 11.16
C ILE A 87 -6.22 6.04 9.84
N GLY A 88 -6.07 5.35 8.71
CA GLY A 88 -6.24 5.91 7.38
C GLY A 88 -7.63 6.52 7.17
N LEU A 89 -8.68 5.81 7.59
CA LEU A 89 -10.07 6.30 7.56
C LEU A 89 -10.29 7.49 8.50
N GLY A 90 -9.77 7.44 9.73
CA GLY A 90 -9.89 8.53 10.70
C GLY A 90 -9.20 9.81 10.23
N LEU A 91 -7.99 9.68 9.68
CA LEU A 91 -7.27 10.78 9.05
C LEU A 91 -8.03 11.31 7.84
N LEU A 92 -8.49 10.43 6.94
CA LEU A 92 -9.26 10.86 5.77
C LEU A 92 -10.52 11.62 6.19
N TYR A 93 -11.27 11.11 7.15
CA TYR A 93 -12.46 11.73 7.70
C TYR A 93 -12.15 13.12 8.27
N SER A 94 -11.10 13.27 9.07
CA SER A 94 -10.71 14.57 9.65
C SER A 94 -10.38 15.62 8.58
N ARG A 95 -9.75 15.21 7.47
CA ARG A 95 -9.35 16.13 6.38
C ARG A 95 -10.54 16.52 5.51
N VAL A 96 -11.41 15.56 5.21
CA VAL A 96 -12.61 15.80 4.39
C VAL A 96 -13.67 16.62 5.13
N THR A 97 -13.74 16.52 6.46
CA THR A 97 -14.70 17.30 7.28
C THR A 97 -14.20 18.71 7.61
N ALA A 98 -12.89 18.90 7.77
CA ALA A 98 -12.30 20.23 7.98
C ALA A 98 -12.37 21.11 6.72
N ASP A 99 -12.09 20.54 5.55
CA ASP A 99 -12.15 21.25 4.26
C ASP A 99 -13.45 20.92 3.53
N ARG A 100 -14.48 21.79 3.68
CA ARG A 100 -15.82 21.67 3.05
C ARG A 100 -15.84 21.78 1.51
N GLN A 101 -14.86 21.22 0.81
CA GLN A 101 -14.75 21.29 -0.65
C GLN A 101 -14.35 19.93 -1.25
N ARG A 102 -15.29 19.34 -1.99
CA ARG A 102 -15.10 18.66 -3.29
C ARG A 102 -13.90 17.68 -3.45
N MET A 103 -13.49 16.98 -2.39
CA MET A 103 -12.40 15.98 -2.47
C MET A 103 -12.89 14.54 -2.74
N TRP A 104 -14.10 14.38 -3.28
CA TRP A 104 -14.59 13.09 -3.80
C TRP A 104 -14.28 12.91 -5.29
N GLY A 105 -13.17 13.48 -5.76
CA GLY A 105 -12.57 13.20 -7.05
C GLY A 105 -11.71 11.94 -6.98
N SER A 106 -12.33 10.80 -7.25
CA SER A 106 -11.91 9.39 -7.09
C SER A 106 -10.62 8.93 -7.80
N ARG A 107 -9.67 9.81 -8.12
CA ARG A 107 -8.41 9.39 -8.78
C ARG A 107 -7.19 9.66 -7.92
N VAL A 108 -7.13 10.81 -7.27
CA VAL A 108 -5.98 11.18 -6.42
C VAL A 108 -5.90 10.30 -5.17
N LEU A 109 -7.03 10.08 -4.48
CA LEU A 109 -7.07 9.18 -3.32
C LEU A 109 -6.67 7.75 -3.69
N TRP A 110 -7.24 7.21 -4.77
CA TRP A 110 -6.89 5.87 -5.26
C TRP A 110 -5.44 5.78 -5.72
N GLY A 111 -4.89 6.85 -6.32
CA GLY A 111 -3.47 6.94 -6.63
C GLY A 111 -2.59 6.78 -5.38
N TRP A 112 -2.90 7.51 -4.31
CA TRP A 112 -2.19 7.38 -3.04
C TRP A 112 -2.40 6.03 -2.34
N MET A 113 -3.57 5.41 -2.49
CA MET A 113 -3.81 4.05 -2.01
C MET A 113 -2.98 3.01 -2.77
N LEU A 114 -2.85 3.15 -4.10
CA LEU A 114 -1.96 2.30 -4.89
C LEU A 114 -0.50 2.49 -4.50
N VAL A 115 -0.07 3.73 -4.24
CA VAL A 115 1.28 4.00 -3.68
C VAL A 115 1.45 3.30 -2.34
N GLY A 116 0.48 3.43 -1.42
CA GLY A 116 0.53 2.77 -0.12
C GLY A 116 0.62 1.25 -0.20
N TRP A 117 -0.20 0.62 -1.05
CA TRP A 117 -0.13 -0.82 -1.28
C TRP A 117 1.23 -1.20 -1.87
N GLY A 118 1.68 -0.51 -2.91
CA GLY A 118 2.97 -0.79 -3.52
C GLY A 118 4.13 -0.66 -2.53
N LEU A 119 4.09 0.34 -1.64
CA LEU A 119 5.07 0.48 -0.55
C LEU A 119 5.01 -0.66 0.45
N PHE A 120 3.80 -1.14 0.79
CA PHE A 120 3.65 -2.34 1.61
C PHE A 120 4.37 -3.54 0.96
N ASN A 121 4.09 -3.85 -0.30
CA ASN A 121 4.75 -4.95 -1.01
C ASN A 121 6.29 -4.79 -1.09
N LEU A 122 6.77 -3.57 -1.30
CA LEU A 122 8.20 -3.32 -1.40
C LEU A 122 8.92 -3.46 -0.06
N VAL A 123 8.32 -2.95 1.03
CA VAL A 123 8.91 -3.02 2.37
C VAL A 123 8.86 -4.45 2.89
N GLU A 124 7.70 -5.08 2.83
CA GLU A 124 7.49 -6.47 3.26
C GLU A 124 8.39 -7.40 2.42
N GLY A 125 8.33 -7.32 1.09
CA GLY A 125 9.13 -8.18 0.23
C GLY A 125 10.64 -7.98 0.37
N LEU A 126 11.11 -6.76 0.69
CA LEU A 126 12.53 -6.51 0.92
C LEU A 126 12.96 -7.00 2.31
N VAL A 127 12.21 -6.64 3.34
CA VAL A 127 12.58 -6.92 4.73
C VAL A 127 12.33 -8.39 5.04
N ASP A 128 11.12 -8.89 4.85
CA ASP A 128 10.70 -10.19 5.34
C ASP A 128 11.11 -11.33 4.38
N HIS A 129 11.12 -11.10 3.06
CA HIS A 129 11.58 -12.13 2.10
C HIS A 129 13.10 -12.09 1.89
N GLN A 130 13.70 -10.93 1.62
CA GLN A 130 15.12 -10.88 1.23
C GLN A 130 16.06 -10.76 2.42
N ILE A 131 15.81 -9.81 3.33
CA ILE A 131 16.72 -9.55 4.46
C ILE A 131 16.56 -10.62 5.54
N LEU A 132 15.33 -10.87 6.00
CA LEU A 132 15.04 -11.81 7.06
C LEU A 132 14.83 -13.23 6.52
N GLY A 133 14.18 -13.39 5.37
CA GLY A 133 13.91 -14.72 4.78
C GLY A 133 12.87 -15.52 5.56
N ILE A 134 11.96 -14.86 6.27
CA ILE A 134 10.98 -15.52 7.15
C ILE A 134 9.63 -15.78 6.46
N HIS A 135 9.38 -15.13 5.32
CA HIS A 135 8.03 -14.98 4.76
C HIS A 135 7.91 -15.13 3.24
N HIS A 136 8.64 -16.02 2.58
CA HIS A 136 8.64 -16.03 1.11
C HIS A 136 7.25 -16.24 0.48
N VAL A 137 6.97 -15.56 -0.64
CA VAL A 137 5.64 -15.51 -1.30
C VAL A 137 5.11 -16.89 -1.66
N HIS A 138 5.99 -17.80 -2.06
CA HIS A 138 5.64 -19.18 -2.33
C HIS A 138 6.86 -20.05 -2.05
N GLY A 139 6.70 -21.03 -1.17
CA GLY A 139 7.78 -21.96 -0.84
C GLY A 139 8.17 -22.87 -2.01
N GLY A 140 9.35 -23.47 -1.91
CA GLY A 140 9.82 -24.49 -2.85
C GLY A 140 10.66 -23.95 -4.01
N PRO A 141 10.76 -24.70 -5.12
CA PRO A 141 11.57 -24.28 -6.26
C PRO A 141 11.13 -22.92 -6.80
N GLN A 142 12.09 -22.11 -7.25
CA GLN A 142 11.85 -20.77 -7.82
C GLN A 142 11.31 -19.69 -6.85
N GLN A 143 11.37 -19.91 -5.54
CA GLN A 143 11.00 -18.93 -4.50
C GLN A 143 11.51 -17.50 -4.79
N LEU A 144 12.78 -17.36 -5.19
CA LEU A 144 13.36 -16.06 -5.55
C LEU A 144 12.56 -15.34 -6.65
N TRP A 145 12.06 -16.06 -7.66
CA TRP A 145 11.28 -15.46 -8.74
C TRP A 145 9.90 -14.99 -8.28
N TRP A 146 9.28 -15.70 -7.34
CA TRP A 146 8.05 -15.27 -6.70
C TRP A 146 8.25 -13.98 -5.90
N ASP A 147 9.32 -13.90 -5.10
CA ASP A 147 9.63 -12.70 -4.33
C ASP A 147 9.95 -11.51 -5.25
N LEU A 148 10.72 -11.72 -6.31
CA LEU A 148 11.02 -10.69 -7.31
C LEU A 148 9.75 -10.23 -8.04
N GLY A 149 8.83 -11.14 -8.34
CA GLY A 149 7.52 -10.82 -8.91
C GLY A 149 6.68 -9.94 -7.98
N PHE A 150 6.71 -10.23 -6.67
CA PHE A 150 6.02 -9.44 -5.65
C PHE A 150 6.61 -8.03 -5.50
N LEU A 151 7.94 -7.90 -5.50
CA LEU A 151 8.63 -6.60 -5.52
C LEU A 151 8.32 -5.82 -6.81
N ALA A 152 8.33 -6.50 -7.97
CA ALA A 152 7.99 -5.87 -9.25
C ALA A 152 6.54 -5.37 -9.27
N LEU A 153 5.60 -6.16 -8.74
CA LEU A 153 4.21 -5.73 -8.56
C LEU A 153 4.13 -4.50 -7.66
N GLY A 154 4.86 -4.47 -6.54
CA GLY A 154 4.95 -3.32 -5.66
C GLY A 154 5.43 -2.05 -6.38
N ALA A 155 6.50 -2.16 -7.17
CA ALA A 155 7.02 -1.06 -7.97
C ALA A 155 6.02 -0.58 -9.04
N VAL A 156 5.31 -1.49 -9.70
CA VAL A 156 4.24 -1.16 -10.66
C VAL A 156 3.08 -0.43 -9.97
N LEU A 157 2.65 -0.90 -8.80
CA LEU A 157 1.59 -0.24 -8.02
C LEU A 157 1.98 1.18 -7.62
N VAL A 158 3.22 1.39 -7.15
CA VAL A 158 3.75 2.73 -6.87
C VAL A 158 3.76 3.60 -8.13
N GLY A 159 4.31 3.11 -9.24
CA GLY A 159 4.37 3.84 -10.51
C GLY A 159 2.98 4.23 -11.02
N CYS A 160 2.04 3.28 -11.06
CA CYS A 160 0.65 3.51 -11.45
C CYS A 160 -0.04 4.51 -10.52
N GLY A 161 0.17 4.41 -9.20
CA GLY A 161 -0.38 5.34 -8.22
C GLY A 161 0.11 6.78 -8.43
N LEU A 162 1.43 6.95 -8.63
CA LEU A 162 2.06 8.24 -8.92
C LEU A 162 1.59 8.84 -10.26
N LEU A 163 1.26 8.02 -11.26
CA LEU A 163 0.68 8.47 -12.51
C LEU A 163 -0.80 8.83 -12.35
N LEU A 164 -1.57 8.02 -11.63
CA LEU A 164 -3.01 8.18 -11.46
C LEU A 164 -3.38 9.44 -10.66
N GLN A 165 -2.53 9.83 -9.71
CA GLN A 165 -2.74 11.04 -8.91
C GLN A 165 -2.36 12.34 -9.63
N ARG A 166 -1.71 12.26 -10.81
CA ARG A 166 -1.40 13.44 -11.63
C ARG A 166 -2.64 13.84 -12.41
N ASP A 167 -3.01 15.12 -12.37
CA ASP A 167 -4.07 15.69 -13.19
C ASP A 167 -3.49 16.24 -14.50
N PRO A 168 -3.78 15.66 -15.69
CA PRO A 168 -3.31 16.19 -16.96
C PRO A 168 -4.01 17.51 -17.35
N LEU A 169 -5.17 17.84 -16.77
CA LEU A 169 -6.00 18.98 -17.18
C LEU A 169 -5.67 20.30 -16.45
N GLY A 170 -4.78 20.26 -15.45
CA GLY A 170 -4.32 21.46 -14.73
C GLY A 170 -3.28 22.32 -15.48
N GLN A 171 -2.86 21.93 -16.69
CA GLN A 171 -1.82 22.62 -17.46
C GLN A 171 -2.30 23.36 -18.72
N GLY A 172 -3.60 23.58 -18.95
CA GLY A 172 -4.00 24.25 -20.18
C GLY A 172 -5.45 24.72 -20.28
N GLU A 173 -5.84 25.73 -19.49
CA GLU A 173 -6.63 26.79 -20.10
C GLU A 173 -5.66 27.92 -20.46
N PRO A 174 -5.43 28.22 -21.76
CA PRO A 174 -4.79 29.47 -22.11
C PRO A 174 -5.63 30.59 -21.50
N ALA A 175 -4.98 31.50 -20.79
CA ALA A 175 -5.63 32.69 -20.24
C ALA A 175 -6.56 33.27 -21.32
N ARG A 176 -7.86 33.34 -21.04
CA ARG A 176 -8.80 34.03 -21.93
C ARG A 176 -8.27 35.43 -22.11
N ASP A 177 -7.83 35.72 -23.33
CA ASP A 177 -7.35 37.03 -23.73
C ASP A 177 -8.48 38.06 -23.51
N PRO A 178 -8.30 39.02 -22.59
CA PRO A 178 -9.31 40.06 -22.36
C PRO A 178 -9.50 40.99 -23.58
N ALA A 179 -8.68 40.87 -24.62
CA ALA A 179 -8.75 41.70 -25.82
C ALA A 179 -9.63 41.15 -26.95
N ARG A 180 -10.31 40.00 -26.81
CA ARG A 180 -11.28 39.56 -27.83
C ARG A 180 -12.53 40.47 -27.80
N PRO A 181 -12.82 41.24 -28.87
CA PRO A 181 -14.06 41.98 -28.99
C PRO A 181 -15.24 41.01 -29.15
N ARG A 182 -16.40 41.41 -28.66
CA ARG A 182 -17.67 40.65 -28.74
C ARG A 182 -18.18 40.53 -30.17
#